data_AF-A0A7W0GJ24-F1
#
_entry.id   AF-A0A7W0GJ24-F1
#
_cell.length_a   1.000
_cell.length_b   1.000
_cell.length_c   1.000
_cell.angle_alpha   90.00
_cell.angle_beta   90.00
_cell.angle_gamma   90.00
#
_symmetry.space_group_name_H-M   'P 1'
#
loop_
_entity.id
_entity.type
_entity.pdbx_description
1 polymer ?
#
loop_
_entity_poly.entity_id
_entity_poly.type
_entity_poly.pdbx_seq_one_letter_code
_entity_poly.pdbx_strand_id
1 'polypeptide(L)'
;MRRLSLFLLLPFFQAHAQDSVQALDRVVVTATRTERAQFDVPASIDTLDRDEVRDTHLRVNLSESLVRVPGLVILNRQNYAQDLQISVRGFGARSTFGVRGVRLYVDGIPATMPDGQGQVSHFALNAVDHIEVLRGPFSALYG
;
A
#
# COMPACT_ATOMS: atom_id res chain seq x y z
N MET A 1 -4.56 -26.87 -71.72
CA MET A 1 -4.28 -26.01 -70.56
C MET A 1 -5.60 -25.47 -70.01
N ARG A 2 -5.99 -25.85 -68.79
CA ARG A 2 -7.18 -25.31 -68.10
C ARG A 2 -6.79 -24.99 -66.66
N ARG A 3 -6.82 -23.71 -66.28
CA ARG A 3 -6.64 -23.25 -64.90
C ARG A 3 -8.02 -22.99 -64.31
N LEU A 4 -8.29 -23.60 -63.16
CA LEU A 4 -9.52 -23.44 -62.40
C LEU A 4 -9.19 -22.55 -61.19
N SER A 5 -9.77 -21.36 -61.13
CA SER A 5 -9.63 -20.44 -59.98
C SER A 5 -10.87 -20.55 -59.11
N LEU A 6 -10.66 -20.88 -57.83
CA LEU A 6 -11.71 -20.94 -56.80
C LEU A 6 -11.56 -19.72 -55.88
N PHE A 7 -12.52 -18.80 -55.92
CA PHE A 7 -12.60 -17.67 -55.00
C PHE A 7 -13.49 -18.04 -53.82
N LEU A 8 -12.92 -18.05 -52.62
CA LEU A 8 -13.62 -18.25 -51.36
C LEU A 8 -14.02 -16.87 -50.79
N LEU A 9 -15.32 -16.55 -50.76
CA LEU A 9 -15.82 -15.38 -50.01
C LEU A 9 -15.99 -15.77 -48.54
N LEU A 10 -15.19 -15.17 -47.65
CA LEU A 10 -15.39 -15.24 -46.20
C LEU A 10 -16.36 -14.13 -45.75
N PRO A 11 -17.32 -14.42 -44.85
CA PRO A 11 -18.21 -13.41 -44.32
C PRO A 11 -17.45 -12.47 -43.38
N PHE A 12 -17.69 -11.17 -43.53
CA PHE A 12 -17.16 -10.13 -42.66
C PHE A 12 -17.97 -10.14 -41.36
N PHE A 13 -17.49 -10.83 -40.32
CA PHE A 13 -18.06 -10.73 -38.98
C PHE A 13 -17.57 -9.42 -38.34
N GLN A 14 -18.44 -8.43 -38.19
CA GLN A 14 -18.14 -7.27 -37.34
C GLN A 14 -18.28 -7.69 -35.87
N ALA A 15 -17.14 -7.81 -35.20
CA ALA A 15 -17.09 -7.88 -33.75
C ALA A 15 -17.26 -6.47 -33.18
N HIS A 16 -18.41 -6.19 -32.55
CA HIS A 16 -18.54 -5.03 -31.69
C HIS A 16 -17.82 -5.34 -30.36
N ALA A 17 -16.64 -4.76 -30.17
CA ALA A 17 -16.02 -4.70 -28.86
C ALA A 17 -16.86 -3.75 -27.99
N GLN A 18 -17.55 -4.31 -27.01
CA GLN A 18 -18.33 -3.54 -26.05
C GLN A 18 -17.37 -3.08 -24.96
N ASP A 19 -16.83 -1.86 -25.12
CA ASP A 19 -16.02 -1.19 -24.09
C ASP A 19 -16.94 -0.79 -22.94
N SER A 20 -17.24 -1.74 -22.05
CA SER A 20 -17.86 -1.43 -20.77
C SER A 20 -16.80 -0.77 -19.89
N VAL A 21 -16.88 0.56 -19.76
CA VAL A 21 -16.07 1.31 -18.80
C VAL A 21 -16.43 0.82 -17.40
N GLN A 22 -15.59 -0.06 -16.84
CA GLN A 22 -15.68 -0.42 -15.43
C GLN A 22 -15.24 0.80 -14.61
N ALA A 23 -16.19 1.43 -13.94
CA ALA A 23 -15.88 2.44 -12.93
C ALA A 23 -15.27 1.70 -11.73
N LEU A 24 -13.98 1.93 -11.49
CA LEU A 24 -13.30 1.44 -10.29
C LEU A 24 -13.77 2.24 -9.08
N ASP A 25 -13.94 1.55 -7.95
CA ASP A 25 -14.25 2.20 -6.69
C ASP A 25 -13.12 3.17 -6.29
N ARG A 26 -13.53 4.29 -5.71
CA ARG A 26 -12.61 5.35 -5.32
C ARG A 26 -11.95 5.01 -3.99
N VAL A 27 -10.62 4.96 -3.97
CA VAL A 27 -9.82 4.81 -2.74
C VAL A 27 -9.96 6.06 -1.88
N VAL A 28 -10.48 5.88 -0.67
CA VAL A 28 -10.64 6.92 0.34
C VAL A 28 -9.52 6.78 1.37
N VAL A 29 -8.91 7.90 1.74
CA VAL A 29 -7.84 7.97 2.74
C VAL A 29 -8.26 8.81 3.93
N THR A 30 -7.87 8.38 5.12
CA THR A 30 -8.18 9.00 6.43
C THR A 30 -6.97 9.71 7.03
N ALA A 31 -5.78 9.43 6.49
CA ALA A 31 -4.49 10.08 6.69
C ALA A 31 -4.50 11.60 6.93
N THR A 32 -5.46 12.32 6.35
CA THR A 32 -5.57 13.78 6.47
C THR A 32 -6.46 14.25 7.63
N ARG A 33 -6.87 13.34 8.53
CA ARG A 33 -7.91 13.51 9.57
C ARG A 33 -9.33 13.72 9.04
N THR A 34 -9.51 13.72 7.73
CA THR A 34 -10.81 13.76 7.05
C THR A 34 -10.79 12.76 5.90
N GLU A 35 -11.90 12.06 5.68
CA GLU A 35 -12.06 11.17 4.54
C GLU A 35 -11.99 11.97 3.23
N ARG A 36 -11.03 11.63 2.37
CA ARG A 36 -10.89 12.24 1.04
C ARG A 36 -10.45 11.20 0.00
N ALA A 37 -10.78 11.46 -1.26
CA ALA A 37 -10.22 10.68 -2.36
C ALA A 37 -8.70 10.83 -2.38
N GLN A 38 -7.97 9.74 -2.58
CA GLN A 38 -6.49 9.77 -2.62
C GLN A 38 -5.95 10.82 -3.61
N PHE A 39 -6.57 10.97 -4.78
CA PHE A 39 -6.15 11.92 -5.82
C PHE A 39 -6.41 13.39 -5.48
N ASP A 40 -7.31 13.68 -4.54
CA ASP A 40 -7.64 15.05 -4.13
C ASP A 40 -6.74 15.54 -2.99
N VAL A 41 -5.92 14.66 -2.42
CA VAL A 41 -5.02 15.01 -1.33
C VAL A 41 -3.67 15.48 -1.88
N PRO A 42 -3.15 16.66 -1.48
CA PRO A 42 -1.83 17.14 -1.88
C PRO A 42 -0.71 16.46 -1.07
N ALA A 43 -0.69 15.12 -1.03
CA ALA A 43 0.25 14.31 -0.28
C ALA A 43 0.61 13.02 -1.03
N SER A 44 1.82 12.51 -0.81
CA SER A 44 2.17 11.15 -1.23
C SER A 44 1.60 10.15 -0.24
N ILE A 45 0.48 9.52 -0.60
CA ILE A 45 -0.19 8.49 0.19
C ILE A 45 -0.29 7.22 -0.66
N ASP A 46 0.08 6.08 -0.07
CA ASP A 46 -0.21 4.75 -0.62
C ASP A 46 -1.12 4.03 0.36
N THR A 47 -2.05 3.27 -0.18
CA THR A 47 -2.94 2.41 0.58
C THR A 47 -2.64 0.96 0.23
N LEU A 48 -2.71 0.10 1.23
CA LEU A 48 -2.81 -1.34 1.05
C LEU A 48 -4.12 -1.81 1.64
N ASP A 49 -4.97 -2.40 0.80
CA ASP A 49 -6.26 -2.93 1.25
C ASP A 49 -6.13 -4.31 1.91
N ARG A 50 -7.19 -4.72 2.60
CA ARG A 50 -7.29 -6.02 3.31
C ARG A 50 -6.78 -7.18 2.46
N ASP A 51 -7.22 -7.27 1.21
CA ASP A 51 -6.90 -8.39 0.34
C ASP A 51 -5.41 -8.38 -0.05
N GLU A 52 -4.82 -7.20 -0.25
CA GLU A 52 -3.39 -7.06 -0.54
C GLU A 52 -2.53 -7.46 0.66
N VAL A 53 -2.99 -7.17 1.89
CA VAL A 53 -2.31 -7.62 3.11
C VAL A 53 -2.48 -9.12 3.33
N ARG A 54 -3.64 -9.70 2.99
CA ARG A 54 -4.00 -11.08 3.36
C ARG A 54 -3.66 -12.14 2.33
N ASP A 55 -3.87 -11.87 1.05
CA ASP A 55 -3.81 -12.89 0.00
C ASP A 55 -2.38 -13.21 -0.42
N THR A 56 -1.43 -12.33 -0.11
CA THR A 56 -0.06 -12.44 -0.62
C THR A 56 0.97 -12.86 0.45
N HIS A 57 0.61 -12.86 1.75
CA HIS A 57 1.58 -12.94 2.84
C HIS A 57 1.14 -13.77 4.05
N LEU A 58 2.12 -14.20 4.86
CA LEU A 58 1.90 -14.97 6.09
C LEU A 58 1.35 -14.10 7.23
N ARG A 59 1.47 -12.77 7.09
CA ARG A 59 0.99 -11.74 8.02
C ARG A 59 1.70 -11.82 9.38
N VAL A 60 2.95 -12.26 9.39
CA VAL A 60 3.74 -12.34 10.62
C VAL A 60 4.17 -10.94 11.06
N ASN A 61 4.51 -10.08 10.09
CA ASN A 61 4.95 -8.72 10.36
C ASN A 61 4.82 -7.85 9.10
N LEU A 62 4.94 -6.53 9.29
CA LEU A 62 4.74 -5.52 8.24
C LEU A 62 5.73 -5.60 7.07
N SER A 63 6.90 -6.24 7.24
CA SER A 63 7.90 -6.31 6.16
C SER A 63 7.45 -7.13 4.96
N GLU A 64 6.45 -8.00 5.15
CA GLU A 64 5.93 -8.87 4.10
C GLU A 64 5.07 -8.10 3.11
N SER A 65 4.05 -7.38 3.60
CA SER A 65 3.09 -6.66 2.76
C SER A 65 3.59 -5.30 2.29
N LEU A 66 4.24 -4.53 3.16
CA LEU A 66 4.56 -3.13 2.88
C LEU A 66 5.82 -2.93 2.01
N VAL A 67 6.55 -3.99 1.65
CA VAL A 67 7.75 -3.90 0.80
C VAL A 67 7.48 -3.29 -0.58
N ARG A 68 6.23 -3.37 -1.07
CA ARG A 68 5.82 -2.77 -2.35
C ARG A 68 5.66 -1.26 -2.31
N VAL A 69 5.58 -0.65 -1.12
CA VAL A 69 5.33 0.78 -0.98
C VAL A 69 6.59 1.57 -1.34
N PRO A 70 6.55 2.47 -2.34
CA PRO A 70 7.75 3.16 -2.78
C PRO A 70 8.32 4.08 -1.70
N GLY A 71 9.65 4.05 -1.52
CA GLY A 71 10.32 4.90 -0.52
C GLY A 71 10.10 4.48 0.93
N LEU A 72 9.47 3.32 1.16
CA LEU A 72 9.42 2.63 2.45
C LEU A 72 10.45 1.50 2.44
N VAL A 73 11.21 1.38 3.52
CA VAL A 73 12.13 0.25 3.74
C VAL A 73 11.81 -0.34 5.10
N ILE A 74 11.54 -1.64 5.11
CA ILE A 74 11.28 -2.40 6.34
C ILE A 74 12.26 -3.58 6.38
N LEU A 75 13.14 -3.58 7.37
CA LEU A 75 14.08 -4.67 7.58
C LEU A 75 13.63 -5.53 8.75
N ASN A 76 13.36 -6.81 8.45
CA ASN A 76 13.16 -7.84 9.46
C ASN A 76 14.50 -8.52 9.78
N ARG A 77 14.96 -8.36 11.03
CA ARG A 77 16.21 -8.96 11.53
C ARG A 77 16.01 -10.32 12.20
N GLN A 78 14.82 -10.90 12.09
CA GLN A 78 14.42 -12.18 12.68
C GLN A 78 14.60 -12.22 14.21
N ASN A 79 14.53 -11.05 14.85
CA ASN A 79 14.52 -10.92 16.31
C ASN A 79 13.29 -10.13 16.72
N TYR A 80 12.18 -10.82 16.97
CA TYR A 80 10.89 -10.20 17.28
C TYR A 80 10.85 -9.46 18.63
N ALA A 81 11.86 -9.63 19.49
CA ALA A 81 12.01 -8.83 20.70
C ALA A 81 12.53 -7.41 20.40
N GLN A 82 13.18 -7.22 19.25
CA GLN A 82 13.64 -5.93 18.74
C GLN A 82 12.88 -5.66 17.44
N ASP A 83 11.74 -4.98 17.55
CA ASP A 83 10.82 -4.62 16.45
C ASP A 83 11.50 -4.34 15.10
N LEU A 84 10.71 -4.42 14.03
CA LEU A 84 11.16 -4.11 12.67
C LEU A 84 11.87 -2.75 12.61
N GLN A 85 12.95 -2.67 11.84
CA GLN A 85 13.51 -1.38 11.45
C GLN A 85 12.66 -0.84 10.30
N ILE A 86 12.00 0.29 10.51
CA ILE A 86 11.18 0.95 9.49
C ILE A 86 11.81 2.29 9.15
N SER A 87 11.92 2.57 7.85
CA SER A 87 12.29 3.90 7.39
C SER A 87 11.45 4.37 6.21
N VAL A 88 11.11 5.66 6.21
CA VAL A 88 10.31 6.32 5.17
C VAL A 88 11.13 7.47 4.61
N ARG A 89 11.47 7.42 3.31
CA ARG A 89 12.34 8.41 2.64
C ARG A 89 13.61 8.74 3.45
N GLY A 90 14.21 7.72 4.08
CA GLY A 90 15.42 7.83 4.89
C GLY A 90 15.22 8.18 6.38
N PHE A 91 14.04 8.67 6.78
CA PHE A 91 13.73 8.87 8.20
C PHE A 91 13.61 7.51 8.89
N GLY A 92 14.34 7.31 9.98
CA GLY A 92 14.42 6.02 10.69
C GLY A 92 15.55 5.09 10.23
N ALA A 93 16.23 5.39 9.11
CA ALA A 93 17.31 4.56 8.58
C ALA A 93 18.53 4.46 9.53
N ARG A 94 18.69 5.40 10.47
CA ARG A 94 19.75 5.39 11.48
C ARG A 94 19.47 4.48 12.67
N SER A 95 18.23 3.98 12.80
CA SER A 95 17.88 3.06 13.90
C SER A 95 18.41 1.67 13.56
N THR A 96 19.22 1.03 14.40
CA THR A 96 19.76 -0.32 14.11
C THR A 96 18.69 -1.43 14.19
N PHE A 97 17.61 -1.16 14.93
CA PHE A 97 16.42 -1.98 15.13
C PHE A 97 15.30 -1.10 15.69
N GLY A 98 14.07 -1.60 15.70
CA GLY A 98 12.91 -0.87 16.16
C GLY A 98 12.54 0.32 15.30
N VAL A 99 11.40 0.91 15.62
CA VAL A 99 10.83 2.01 14.85
C VAL A 99 11.18 3.33 15.52
N ARG A 100 11.94 4.19 14.84
CA ARG A 100 12.30 5.53 15.33
C ARG A 100 12.25 6.54 14.19
N GLY A 101 11.90 7.78 14.51
CA GLY A 101 11.87 8.87 13.53
C GLY A 101 10.74 8.78 12.49
N VAL A 102 9.84 7.80 12.64
CA VAL A 102 8.57 7.70 11.92
C VAL A 102 7.46 7.56 12.95
N ARG A 103 6.25 8.02 12.61
CA ARG A 103 5.08 7.90 13.48
C ARG A 103 4.18 6.79 13.01
N LEU A 104 3.58 6.10 13.96
CA LEU A 104 2.67 5.01 13.76
C LEU A 104 1.34 5.34 14.43
N TYR A 105 0.25 4.97 13.78
CA TYR A 105 -1.11 5.16 14.27
C TYR A 105 -1.90 3.88 14.05
N VAL A 106 -2.77 3.56 14.99
CA VAL A 106 -3.79 2.52 14.86
C VAL A 106 -5.12 3.19 15.19
N ASP A 107 -6.03 3.23 14.23
CA ASP A 107 -7.36 3.84 14.38
C ASP A 107 -7.30 5.29 14.92
N GLY A 108 -6.30 6.06 14.47
CA GLY A 108 -6.05 7.44 14.90
C GLY A 108 -5.36 7.59 16.27
N ILE A 109 -5.12 6.49 16.98
CA ILE A 109 -4.41 6.47 18.26
C ILE A 109 -2.90 6.30 18.00
N PRO A 110 -2.03 7.16 18.55
CA PRO A 110 -0.59 6.99 18.38
C PRO A 110 -0.09 5.65 18.94
N ALA A 111 0.58 4.87 18.09
CA ALA A 111 1.36 3.69 18.46
C ALA A 111 2.86 4.01 18.60
N THR A 112 3.19 5.30 18.70
CA THR A 112 4.54 5.81 18.95
C THR A 112 4.56 6.46 20.33
N MET A 113 5.52 6.04 21.15
CA MET A 113 5.73 6.56 22.50
C MET A 113 6.26 8.01 22.46
N PRO A 114 6.11 8.77 23.56
CA PRO A 114 6.55 10.18 23.62
C PRO A 114 8.06 10.37 23.41
N ASP A 115 8.87 9.34 23.62
CA ASP A 115 10.31 9.31 23.36
C ASP A 115 10.65 9.05 21.86
N GLY A 116 9.63 8.92 21.02
CA GLY A 116 9.75 8.67 19.58
C GLY A 116 9.96 7.21 19.21
N GLN A 117 9.84 6.28 20.17
CA GLN A 117 9.92 4.85 19.90
C GLN A 117 8.55 4.30 19.45
N GLY A 118 8.49 3.73 18.26
CA GLY A 118 7.31 3.05 17.74
C GLY A 118 7.37 1.55 17.99
N GLN A 119 6.18 0.94 18.08
CA GLN A 119 6.01 -0.50 18.23
C GLN A 119 5.03 -1.02 17.19
N VAL A 120 5.44 -2.02 16.42
CA VAL A 120 4.63 -2.59 15.31
C VAL A 120 4.27 -4.06 15.54
N SER A 121 4.97 -4.73 16.46
CA SER A 121 4.71 -6.12 16.85
C SER A 121 3.28 -6.39 17.33
N HIS A 122 2.57 -5.39 17.86
CA HIS A 122 1.19 -5.55 18.34
C HIS A 122 0.12 -5.32 17.27
N PHE A 123 0.51 -4.98 16.04
CA PHE A 123 -0.47 -4.71 14.99
C PHE A 123 -1.11 -6.02 14.54
N ALA A 124 -2.42 -6.12 14.72
CA ALA A 124 -3.19 -7.29 14.35
C ALA A 124 -3.44 -7.32 12.83
N LEU A 125 -2.45 -7.74 12.04
CA LEU A 125 -2.53 -7.81 10.57
C LEU A 125 -3.64 -8.75 10.05
N ASN A 126 -4.15 -9.65 10.89
CA ASN A 126 -5.29 -10.50 10.56
C ASN A 126 -6.64 -9.76 10.56
N ALA A 127 -6.73 -8.65 11.30
CA ALA A 127 -7.95 -7.87 11.50
C ALA A 127 -7.87 -6.48 10.83
N VAL A 128 -6.76 -6.17 10.17
CA VAL A 128 -6.57 -4.88 9.49
C VAL A 128 -7.53 -4.77 8.31
N ASP A 129 -8.13 -3.60 8.16
CA ASP A 129 -8.99 -3.29 7.02
C ASP A 129 -8.20 -2.69 5.86
N HIS A 130 -7.35 -1.71 6.15
CA HIS A 130 -6.39 -1.15 5.21
C HIS A 130 -5.20 -0.53 5.97
N ILE A 131 -4.10 -0.32 5.28
CA ILE A 131 -2.89 0.35 5.80
C ILE A 131 -2.62 1.58 4.92
N GLU A 132 -2.53 2.75 5.52
CA GLU A 132 -2.16 3.98 4.83
C GLU A 132 -0.71 4.38 5.16
N VAL A 133 0.10 4.64 4.14
CA VAL A 133 1.48 5.12 4.30
C VAL A 133 1.58 6.54 3.76
N LEU A 134 1.69 7.50 4.68
CA LEU A 134 1.94 8.90 4.35
C LEU A 134 3.44 9.16 4.28
N ARG A 135 3.91 9.71 3.16
CA ARG A 135 5.32 9.98 2.93
C ARG A 135 5.56 11.49 2.80
N GLY A 136 6.16 12.11 3.83
CA GLY A 136 6.48 13.53 3.80
C GLY A 136 6.36 14.22 5.17
N PRO A 137 6.57 15.56 5.21
CA PRO A 137 6.52 16.34 6.43
C PRO A 137 5.07 16.65 6.84
N PHE A 138 4.45 15.77 7.64
CA PHE A 138 3.07 15.94 8.13
C PHE A 138 2.97 16.39 9.59
N SER A 139 4.00 17.08 10.12
CA SER A 139 3.97 17.64 11.47
C SER A 139 2.81 18.60 11.73
N ALA A 140 2.35 19.33 10.71
CA ALA A 140 1.18 20.19 10.84
C ALA A 140 -0.10 19.41 11.23
N LEU A 141 -0.20 18.13 10.85
CA LEU A 141 -1.33 17.25 11.18
C LEU A 141 -1.06 16.37 12.41
N TYR A 142 0.20 16.07 12.71
CA TYR A 142 0.55 15.01 13.68
C TYR A 142 1.51 15.47 14.79
N GLY A 143 1.85 16.75 14.84
CA GLY A 143 2.81 17.35 15.78
C GLY A 143 4.22 17.47 15.21
#